data_AF-A0A250KML5-F1
#
_entry.id   AF-A0A250KML5-F1
#
_cell.length_a   1.000
_cell.length_b   1.000
_cell.length_c   1.000
_cell.angle_alpha   90.00
_cell.angle_beta   90.00
_cell.angle_gamma   90.00
#
_symmetry.space_group_name_H-M   'P 1'
#
loop_
_entity.id
_entity.type
_entity.pdbx_description
1 polymer ?
#
loop_
_entity_poly.entity_id
_entity_poly.type
_entity_poly.pdbx_seq_one_letter_code
_entity_poly.pdbx_strand_id
1 'polypeptide(L)'
;MLLKPGQNRTSRGDLQTATTRGVMTDRKPEAPMSFIDSSENYRYAWYLRPVLALLRRRSGVVPEPVRLWARVPLAFLGFQLMNLALERKSSPLGGTLRALVRTRIAQLNSCHFCVDLNASHALDRGATPEQLQDLAGFRESPRFNEAEKAALAYAEAITGTRIEIDPDLIGRLRQAFGDDGIVELAALAAHQNLSAKFNAALGVPAQGYCMSGHGMAAPD
;
A
#
# COMPACT_ATOMS: atom_id res chain seq x y z
N MET A 1 -6.40 78.41 19.74
CA MET A 1 -7.86 78.34 19.95
C MET A 1 -8.18 76.94 20.47
N LEU A 2 -8.35 76.87 21.79
CA LEU A 2 -9.02 75.87 22.65
C LEU A 2 -9.20 74.41 22.18
N LEU A 3 -8.51 73.51 22.92
CA LEU A 3 -8.97 72.17 23.30
C LEU A 3 -10.26 72.24 24.14
N LYS A 4 -11.17 71.25 24.01
CA LYS A 4 -11.61 70.41 25.16
C LYS A 4 -12.40 69.15 24.70
N PRO A 5 -12.44 68.10 25.55
CA PRO A 5 -12.70 66.70 25.21
C PRO A 5 -14.01 66.12 25.82
N GLY A 6 -14.42 64.95 25.34
CA GLY A 6 -15.44 64.10 26.00
C GLY A 6 -14.81 62.86 26.64
N GLN A 7 -14.76 62.84 27.97
CA GLN A 7 -14.41 61.69 28.82
C GLN A 7 -15.64 60.80 29.07
N ASN A 8 -15.43 59.47 29.13
CA ASN A 8 -15.68 58.63 30.31
C ASN A 8 -15.40 57.16 29.94
N ARG A 9 -14.31 56.51 30.38
CA ARG A 9 -13.94 56.03 31.74
C ARG A 9 -14.79 54.84 32.24
N THR A 10 -14.19 53.65 32.07
CA THR A 10 -14.04 52.53 33.04
C THR A 10 -15.27 51.89 33.69
N SER A 11 -15.34 50.56 33.59
CA SER A 11 -15.23 49.72 34.80
C SER A 11 -14.65 48.34 34.49
N ARG A 12 -13.55 48.06 35.19
CA ARG A 12 -12.92 46.75 35.38
C ARG A 12 -13.77 45.99 36.40
N GLY A 13 -14.05 44.72 36.15
CA GLY A 13 -14.74 43.83 37.09
C GLY A 13 -14.46 42.39 36.71
N ASP A 14 -13.54 41.78 37.46
CA ASP A 14 -13.18 40.37 37.44
C ASP A 14 -14.40 39.46 37.52
N LEU A 15 -14.34 38.26 36.94
CA LEU A 15 -14.78 37.01 37.57
C LEU A 15 -14.49 35.80 36.66
N GLN A 16 -13.66 34.91 37.22
CA GLN A 16 -13.74 33.44 37.12
C GLN A 16 -13.22 32.74 35.85
N THR A 17 -11.98 32.29 36.01
CA THR A 17 -11.50 30.95 35.67
C THR A 17 -12.60 29.89 35.64
N ALA A 18 -12.98 29.43 34.44
CA ALA A 18 -13.67 28.17 34.24
C ALA A 18 -12.73 27.22 33.48
N THR A 19 -11.95 26.47 34.26
CA THR A 19 -11.20 25.30 33.79
C THR A 19 -12.22 24.23 33.40
N THR A 20 -12.66 24.23 32.14
CA THR A 20 -13.39 23.07 31.61
C THR A 20 -12.35 21.98 31.35
N ARG A 21 -12.15 21.10 32.33
CA ARG A 21 -11.56 19.77 32.09
C ARG A 21 -12.46 19.06 31.08
N GLY A 22 -12.13 19.23 29.80
CA GLY A 22 -12.61 18.33 28.76
C GLY A 22 -12.15 16.93 29.15
N VAL A 23 -13.12 16.06 29.45
CA VAL A 23 -12.90 14.63 29.57
C VAL A 23 -12.31 14.19 28.24
N MET A 24 -10.99 13.98 28.23
CA MET A 24 -10.29 13.34 27.12
C MET A 24 -10.77 11.90 27.13
N THR A 25 -11.87 11.64 26.43
CA THR A 25 -12.29 10.27 26.16
C THR A 25 -11.13 9.63 25.43
N ASP A 26 -10.55 8.60 26.03
CA ASP A 26 -9.56 7.71 25.44
C ASP A 26 -10.23 6.97 24.27
N ARG A 27 -10.45 7.70 23.15
CA ARG A 27 -10.81 7.08 21.89
C ARG A 27 -9.53 6.45 21.38
N LYS A 28 -9.43 5.14 21.59
CA LYS A 28 -8.57 4.27 20.79
C LYS A 28 -8.67 4.74 19.33
N PRO A 29 -7.56 5.07 18.65
CA PRO A 29 -7.61 5.66 17.32
C PRO A 29 -8.47 4.77 16.42
N GLU A 30 -9.57 5.32 15.91
CA GLU A 30 -10.42 4.64 14.95
C GLU A 30 -9.51 4.29 13.76
N ALA A 31 -9.24 2.99 13.59
CA ALA A 31 -8.46 2.53 12.46
C ALA A 31 -9.11 3.09 11.20
N PRO A 32 -8.35 3.74 10.30
CA PRO A 32 -8.96 4.36 9.13
C PRO A 32 -9.72 3.27 8.35
N MET A 33 -11.03 3.45 8.24
CA MET A 33 -11.94 2.40 7.77
C MET A 33 -12.14 2.53 6.27
N SER A 34 -12.09 1.39 5.57
CA SER A 34 -12.54 1.30 4.19
C SER A 34 -14.04 1.62 4.10
N PHE A 35 -14.56 1.85 2.88
CA PHE A 35 -15.98 2.15 2.67
C PHE A 35 -16.91 0.99 3.05
N ILE A 36 -16.37 -0.23 3.19
CA ILE A 36 -17.13 -1.44 3.52
C ILE A 36 -16.76 -1.88 4.93
N ASP A 37 -17.76 -2.06 5.79
CA ASP A 37 -17.55 -2.58 7.13
C ASP A 37 -16.90 -3.97 7.07
N SER A 38 -15.62 -4.04 7.40
CA SER A 38 -14.83 -5.27 7.52
C SER A 38 -14.45 -5.55 8.98
N SER A 39 -15.06 -4.86 9.93
CA SER A 39 -14.77 -4.96 11.36
C SER A 39 -15.01 -6.37 11.90
N GLU A 40 -14.59 -6.60 13.15
CA GLU A 40 -14.78 -7.89 13.83
C GLU A 40 -16.27 -8.27 13.99
N ASN A 41 -17.18 -7.31 13.85
CA ASN A 41 -18.62 -7.52 13.92
C ASN A 41 -19.17 -8.25 12.68
N TYR A 42 -18.43 -8.26 11.57
CA TYR A 42 -18.83 -9.01 10.38
C TYR A 42 -18.64 -10.53 10.57
N ARG A 43 -19.69 -11.29 10.27
CA ARG A 43 -19.67 -12.77 10.38
C ARG A 43 -19.06 -13.41 9.14
N TYR A 44 -17.74 -13.60 9.17
CA TYR A 44 -17.03 -14.40 8.16
C TYR A 44 -17.50 -15.85 8.12
N ALA A 45 -17.37 -16.48 6.94
CA ALA A 45 -17.64 -17.91 6.74
C ALA A 45 -16.86 -18.75 7.76
N TRP A 46 -17.52 -19.77 8.34
CA TRP A 46 -17.00 -20.47 9.51
C TRP A 46 -15.63 -21.12 9.26
N TYR A 47 -15.37 -21.58 8.03
CA TYR A 47 -14.10 -22.21 7.64
C TYR A 47 -12.95 -21.22 7.43
N LEU A 48 -13.22 -19.92 7.23
CA LEU A 48 -12.18 -18.89 7.17
C LEU A 48 -11.81 -18.34 8.54
N ARG A 49 -12.69 -18.46 9.54
CA ARG A 49 -12.44 -17.97 10.90
C ARG A 49 -11.13 -18.48 11.53
N PRO A 50 -10.75 -19.78 11.41
CA PRO A 50 -9.49 -20.27 11.94
C PRO A 50 -8.28 -19.61 11.25
N VAL A 51 -8.36 -19.43 9.94
CA VAL A 51 -7.31 -18.78 9.13
C VAL A 51 -7.12 -17.34 9.56
N LEU A 52 -8.20 -16.57 9.68
CA LEU A 52 -8.15 -15.18 10.14
C LEU A 52 -7.65 -15.08 11.60
N ALA A 53 -8.01 -16.01 12.47
CA ALA A 53 -7.51 -16.08 13.84
C ALA A 53 -6.00 -16.37 13.88
N LEU A 54 -5.50 -17.25 13.02
CA LEU A 54 -4.07 -17.54 12.90
C LEU A 54 -3.28 -16.32 12.39
N LEU A 55 -3.80 -15.64 11.36
CA LEU A 55 -3.19 -14.41 10.85
C LEU A 55 -3.13 -13.32 11.92
N ARG A 56 -4.21 -13.13 12.69
CA ARG A 56 -4.22 -12.19 13.83
C ARG A 56 -3.16 -12.55 14.87
N ARG A 57 -2.98 -13.84 15.19
CA ARG A 57 -1.98 -14.30 16.16
C ARG A 57 -0.54 -14.05 15.68
N ARG A 58 -0.27 -14.19 14.38
CA ARG A 58 1.08 -13.99 13.81
C ARG A 58 1.44 -12.52 13.61
N SER A 59 0.49 -11.72 13.12
CA SER A 59 0.75 -10.35 12.67
C SER A 59 0.17 -9.28 13.62
N GLY A 60 -0.46 -9.68 14.73
CA GLY A 60 -1.13 -8.80 15.69
C GLY A 60 -2.49 -8.27 15.20
N VAL A 61 -2.57 -7.84 13.93
CA VAL A 61 -3.77 -7.33 13.28
C VAL A 61 -3.95 -7.99 11.92
N VAL A 62 -5.20 -8.35 11.58
CA VAL A 62 -5.52 -8.83 10.23
C VAL A 62 -5.61 -7.62 9.29
N PRO A 63 -4.83 -7.59 8.19
CA PRO A 63 -4.86 -6.49 7.23
C PRO A 63 -6.29 -6.22 6.73
N GLU A 64 -6.61 -4.95 6.50
CA GLU A 64 -7.94 -4.53 6.03
C GLU A 64 -8.31 -5.21 4.70
N PRO A 65 -7.41 -5.31 3.68
CA PRO A 65 -7.72 -6.03 2.45
C PRO A 65 -8.03 -7.51 2.64
N VAL A 66 -7.36 -8.18 3.59
CA VAL A 66 -7.63 -9.60 3.88
C VAL A 66 -9.04 -9.76 4.44
N ARG A 67 -9.48 -8.85 5.31
CA ARG A 67 -10.84 -8.81 5.84
C ARG A 67 -11.86 -8.55 4.74
N LEU A 68 -11.59 -7.61 3.83
CA LEU A 68 -12.46 -7.32 2.69
C LEU A 68 -12.60 -8.51 1.74
N TRP A 69 -11.49 -9.14 1.33
CA TRP A 69 -11.51 -10.32 0.47
C TRP A 69 -12.20 -11.52 1.13
N ALA A 70 -12.03 -11.72 2.44
CA ALA A 70 -12.64 -12.83 3.17
C ALA A 70 -14.19 -12.80 3.17
N ARG A 71 -14.81 -11.68 2.76
CA ARG A 71 -16.26 -11.60 2.48
C ARG A 71 -16.68 -12.40 1.25
N VAL A 72 -15.75 -12.69 0.34
CA VAL A 72 -15.96 -13.48 -0.89
C VAL A 72 -14.94 -14.64 -0.91
N PRO A 73 -15.16 -15.72 -0.15
CA PRO A 73 -14.14 -16.72 0.17
C PRO A 73 -13.47 -17.39 -1.03
N LEU A 74 -14.22 -17.70 -2.09
CA LEU A 74 -13.66 -18.33 -3.29
C LEU A 74 -12.76 -17.36 -4.06
N ALA A 75 -13.15 -16.09 -4.15
CA ALA A 75 -12.34 -15.06 -4.79
C ALA A 75 -11.08 -14.76 -3.97
N PHE A 76 -11.20 -14.73 -2.63
CA PHE A 76 -10.05 -14.63 -1.73
C PHE A 76 -9.06 -15.78 -1.96
N LEU A 77 -9.54 -17.03 -2.01
CA LEU A 77 -8.66 -18.18 -2.25
C LEU A 77 -7.95 -18.07 -3.60
N GLY A 78 -8.67 -17.71 -4.67
CA GLY A 78 -8.07 -17.52 -6.00
C GLY A 78 -7.00 -16.43 -6.01
N PHE A 79 -7.29 -15.27 -5.39
CA PHE A 79 -6.34 -14.17 -5.26
C PHE A 79 -5.09 -14.59 -4.46
N GLN A 80 -5.26 -15.27 -3.33
CA GLN A 80 -4.15 -15.73 -2.49
C GLN A 80 -3.29 -16.80 -3.17
N LEU A 81 -3.91 -17.74 -3.92
CA LEU A 81 -3.18 -18.77 -4.67
C LEU A 81 -2.32 -18.15 -5.77
N MET A 82 -2.87 -17.19 -6.51
CA MET A 82 -2.11 -16.45 -7.52
C MET A 82 -0.95 -15.69 -6.88
N ASN A 83 -1.20 -14.99 -5.77
CA ASN A 83 -0.12 -14.29 -5.06
C ASN A 83 0.98 -15.23 -4.59
N LEU A 84 0.63 -16.39 -4.02
CA LEU A 84 1.61 -17.39 -3.58
C LEU A 84 2.45 -17.92 -4.75
N ALA A 85 1.81 -18.22 -5.88
CA ALA A 85 2.50 -18.67 -7.09
C ALA A 85 3.51 -17.61 -7.58
N LEU A 86 3.11 -16.34 -7.62
CA LEU A 86 3.96 -15.23 -8.06
C LEU A 86 5.05 -14.87 -7.04
N GLU A 87 4.84 -15.17 -5.74
CA GLU A 87 5.81 -14.88 -4.68
C GLU A 87 6.86 -15.99 -4.48
N ARG A 88 6.76 -17.13 -5.17
CA ARG A 88 7.70 -18.27 -5.03
C ARG A 88 9.18 -17.91 -5.22
N LYS A 89 10.07 -18.61 -4.50
CA LYS A 89 11.53 -18.41 -4.55
C LYS A 89 12.14 -18.78 -5.90
N SER A 90 11.52 -19.71 -6.63
CA SER A 90 11.95 -20.17 -7.97
C SER A 90 11.52 -19.25 -9.12
N SER A 91 10.94 -18.09 -8.83
CA SER A 91 10.58 -17.11 -9.86
C SER A 91 11.84 -16.62 -10.61
N PRO A 92 11.79 -16.46 -11.95
CA PRO A 92 12.85 -15.80 -12.72
C PRO A 92 12.96 -14.30 -12.38
N LEU A 93 11.97 -13.73 -11.70
CA LEU A 93 11.99 -12.34 -11.24
C LEU A 93 12.49 -12.27 -9.80
N GLY A 94 13.61 -11.56 -9.59
CA GLY A 94 14.15 -11.32 -8.25
C GLY A 94 13.12 -10.74 -7.29
N GLY A 95 13.17 -11.16 -6.01
CA GLY A 95 12.18 -10.73 -5.00
C GLY A 95 12.12 -9.20 -4.81
N THR A 96 13.27 -8.54 -4.87
CA THR A 96 13.41 -7.07 -4.82
C THR A 96 12.74 -6.43 -6.02
N LEU A 97 13.02 -6.91 -7.24
CA LEU A 97 12.39 -6.42 -8.47
C LEU A 97 10.86 -6.57 -8.43
N ARG A 98 10.36 -7.72 -7.97
CA ARG A 98 8.91 -7.94 -7.83
C ARG A 98 8.28 -6.91 -6.89
N ALA A 99 8.92 -6.62 -5.76
CA ALA A 99 8.43 -5.62 -4.82
C ALA A 99 8.49 -4.19 -5.40
N LEU A 100 9.56 -3.83 -6.13
CA LEU A 100 9.68 -2.54 -6.81
C LEU A 100 8.60 -2.34 -7.88
N VAL A 101 8.40 -3.34 -8.75
CA VAL A 101 7.33 -3.33 -9.76
C VAL A 101 5.96 -3.16 -9.11
N ARG A 102 5.68 -3.94 -8.06
CA ARG A 102 4.41 -3.84 -7.34
C ARG A 102 4.20 -2.45 -6.71
N THR A 103 5.26 -1.89 -6.15
CA THR A 103 5.25 -0.54 -5.55
C THR A 103 4.96 0.51 -6.62
N ARG A 104 5.59 0.41 -7.79
CA ARG A 104 5.36 1.38 -8.89
C ARG A 104 3.92 1.33 -9.41
N ILE A 105 3.37 0.14 -9.62
CA ILE A 105 1.97 -0.02 -10.03
C ILE A 105 1.01 0.52 -8.95
N ALA A 106 1.33 0.31 -7.68
CA ALA A 106 0.55 0.87 -6.57
C ALA A 106 0.54 2.41 -6.56
N GLN A 107 1.69 3.04 -6.83
CA GLN A 107 1.80 4.49 -6.96
C GLN A 107 0.90 5.02 -8.10
N LEU A 108 0.95 4.37 -9.27
CA LEU A 108 0.15 4.76 -10.44
C LEU A 108 -1.37 4.62 -10.21
N ASN A 109 -1.79 3.64 -9.40
CA ASN A 109 -3.18 3.42 -9.05
C ASN A 109 -3.62 4.09 -7.75
N SER A 110 -2.77 4.95 -7.15
CA SER A 110 -3.04 5.63 -5.88
C SER A 110 -3.47 4.70 -4.73
N CYS A 111 -2.97 3.47 -4.69
CA CYS A 111 -3.27 2.52 -3.60
C CYS A 111 -2.31 2.72 -2.42
N HIS A 112 -2.70 3.54 -1.43
CA HIS A 112 -1.88 3.83 -0.25
C HIS A 112 -1.45 2.58 0.54
N PHE A 113 -2.37 1.63 0.78
CA PHE A 113 -2.04 0.34 1.39
C PHE A 113 -0.97 -0.42 0.62
N CYS A 114 -1.13 -0.49 -0.71
CA CYS A 114 -0.25 -1.27 -1.56
C CYS A 114 1.14 -0.63 -1.66
N VAL A 115 1.24 0.70 -1.69
CA VAL A 115 2.52 1.41 -1.65
C VAL A 115 3.24 1.07 -0.34
N ASP A 116 2.55 1.22 0.79
CA ASP A 116 3.08 0.95 2.12
C ASP A 116 3.61 -0.49 2.28
N LEU A 117 2.78 -1.48 1.94
CA LEU A 117 3.15 -2.90 2.05
C LEU A 117 4.30 -3.29 1.11
N ASN A 118 4.23 -2.89 -0.16
CA ASN A 118 5.23 -3.33 -1.14
C ASN A 118 6.56 -2.59 -0.97
N ALA A 119 6.55 -1.33 -0.51
CA ALA A 119 7.76 -0.62 -0.12
C ALA A 119 8.46 -1.30 1.06
N SER A 120 7.71 -1.70 2.09
CA SER A 120 8.25 -2.52 3.20
C SER A 120 8.91 -3.80 2.68
N HIS A 121 8.22 -4.55 1.81
CA HIS A 121 8.78 -5.76 1.22
C HIS A 121 10.00 -5.51 0.34
N ALA A 122 10.08 -4.37 -0.35
CA ALA A 122 11.26 -4.01 -1.13
C ALA A 122 12.46 -3.79 -0.20
N LEU A 123 12.29 -3.05 0.90
CA LEU A 123 13.32 -2.83 1.91
C LEU A 123 13.78 -4.15 2.56
N ASP A 124 12.83 -5.00 2.96
CA ASP A 124 13.13 -6.32 3.54
C ASP A 124 13.94 -7.23 2.58
N ARG A 125 13.81 -6.97 1.27
CA ARG A 125 14.48 -7.72 0.20
C ARG A 125 15.72 -6.99 -0.34
N GLY A 126 16.22 -5.98 0.36
CA GLY A 126 17.49 -5.34 0.06
C GLY A 126 17.44 -4.16 -0.91
N ALA A 127 16.25 -3.63 -1.25
CA ALA A 127 16.16 -2.32 -1.88
C ALA A 127 16.57 -1.23 -0.87
N THR A 128 17.09 -0.10 -1.35
CA THR A 128 17.41 1.03 -0.47
C THR A 128 16.25 2.04 -0.40
N PRO A 129 16.16 2.83 0.69
CA PRO A 129 15.19 3.93 0.76
C PRO A 129 15.32 4.92 -0.41
N GLU A 130 16.54 5.21 -0.86
CA GLU A 130 16.80 6.10 -1.98
C GLU A 130 16.31 5.50 -3.31
N GLN A 131 16.43 4.19 -3.49
CA GLN A 131 15.87 3.50 -4.65
C GLN A 131 14.34 3.62 -4.69
N LEU A 132 13.66 3.52 -3.54
CA LEU A 132 12.21 3.73 -3.45
C LEU A 132 11.79 5.19 -3.71
N GLN A 133 12.58 6.16 -3.25
CA GLN A 133 12.36 7.58 -3.53
C GLN A 133 12.45 7.89 -5.03
N ASP A 134 13.44 7.30 -5.70
CA ASP A 134 13.66 7.47 -7.14
C ASP A 134 12.69 6.66 -8.01
N LEU A 135 11.86 5.79 -7.43
CA LEU A 135 11.09 4.79 -8.17
C LEU A 135 10.15 5.42 -9.22
N ALA A 136 9.61 6.61 -8.97
CA ALA A 136 8.79 7.31 -9.96
C ALA A 136 9.60 7.87 -11.14
N GLY A 137 10.89 8.17 -10.91
CA GLY A 137 11.86 8.67 -11.89
C GLY A 137 12.88 7.62 -12.32
N PHE A 138 12.54 6.33 -12.21
CA PHE A 138 13.50 5.21 -12.35
C PHE A 138 14.29 5.20 -13.67
N ARG A 139 13.77 5.80 -14.75
CA ARG A 139 14.42 5.84 -16.08
C ARG A 139 15.76 6.57 -16.03
N GLU A 140 15.80 7.69 -15.31
CA GLU A 140 16.96 8.58 -15.21
C GLU A 140 17.84 8.25 -14.02
N SER A 141 17.32 7.49 -13.04
CA SER A 141 18.07 7.14 -11.84
C SER A 141 19.17 6.10 -12.14
N PRO A 142 20.39 6.30 -11.63
CA PRO A 142 21.48 5.32 -11.71
C PRO A 142 21.31 4.16 -10.72
N ARG A 143 20.30 4.21 -9.85
CA ARG A 143 20.02 3.16 -8.83
C ARG A 143 19.31 1.95 -9.39
N PHE A 144 18.90 2.00 -10.66
CA PHE A 144 18.25 0.90 -11.35
C PHE A 144 19.13 0.44 -12.52
N ASN A 145 19.31 -0.87 -12.64
CA ASN A 145 19.94 -1.46 -13.82
C ASN A 145 18.94 -1.53 -15.00
N GLU A 146 19.46 -1.86 -16.19
CA GLU A 146 18.64 -1.89 -17.41
C GLU A 146 17.51 -2.91 -17.39
N ALA A 147 17.68 -4.06 -16.70
CA ALA A 147 16.64 -5.06 -16.55
C ALA A 147 15.50 -4.56 -15.64
N GLU A 148 15.84 -3.89 -14.53
CA GLU A 148 14.88 -3.25 -13.63
C GLU A 148 14.13 -2.12 -14.34
N LYS A 149 14.83 -1.27 -15.09
CA LYS A 149 14.22 -0.20 -15.89
C LYS A 149 13.27 -0.76 -16.95
N ALA A 150 13.65 -1.85 -17.63
CA ALA A 150 12.77 -2.50 -18.59
C ALA A 150 11.50 -3.04 -17.92
N ALA A 151 11.63 -3.75 -16.79
CA ALA A 151 10.49 -4.30 -16.06
C ALA A 151 9.54 -3.21 -15.52
N LEU A 152 10.10 -2.11 -14.99
CA LEU A 152 9.32 -0.97 -14.53
C LEU A 152 8.62 -0.25 -15.68
N ALA A 153 9.30 -0.04 -16.82
CA ALA A 153 8.68 0.55 -18.01
C ALA A 153 7.51 -0.29 -18.53
N TYR A 154 7.66 -1.62 -18.54
CA TYR A 154 6.58 -2.54 -18.89
C TYR A 154 5.40 -2.44 -17.91
N ALA A 155 5.70 -2.39 -16.60
CA ALA A 155 4.69 -2.25 -15.56
C ALA A 155 3.87 -0.96 -15.71
N GLU A 156 4.49 0.17 -16.06
CA GLU A 156 3.76 1.41 -16.36
C GLU A 156 2.87 1.26 -17.59
N ALA A 157 3.42 0.70 -18.68
CA ALA A 157 2.73 0.56 -19.95
C ALA A 157 1.45 -0.28 -19.86
N ILE A 158 1.45 -1.35 -19.05
CA ILE A 158 0.26 -2.19 -18.85
C ILE A 158 -0.71 -1.67 -17.78
N THR A 159 -0.28 -0.70 -16.96
CA THR A 159 -1.11 -0.09 -15.90
C THR A 159 -1.96 1.07 -16.42
N GLY A 160 -1.55 1.67 -17.54
CA GLY A 160 -2.29 2.74 -18.22
C GLY A 160 -3.71 2.34 -18.64
N THR A 161 -4.50 3.34 -19.03
CA THR A 161 -5.85 3.13 -19.56
C THR A 161 -5.84 2.42 -20.91
N ARG A 162 -4.76 2.60 -21.68
CA ARG A 162 -4.49 1.89 -22.93
C ARG A 162 -3.17 1.16 -22.81
N ILE A 163 -3.16 -0.11 -23.21
CA ILE A 163 -1.95 -0.92 -23.25
C ILE A 163 -1.29 -0.69 -24.61
N GLU A 164 -0.12 -0.07 -24.58
CA GLU A 164 0.76 0.09 -25.74
C GLU A 164 2.15 -0.39 -25.34
N ILE A 165 2.63 -1.45 -25.99
CA ILE A 165 3.91 -2.06 -25.69
C ILE A 165 4.82 -1.95 -26.90
N ASP A 166 5.95 -1.30 -26.69
CA ASP A 166 7.03 -1.19 -27.66
C ASP A 166 7.69 -2.58 -27.88
N PRO A 167 7.77 -3.09 -29.12
CA PRO A 167 8.49 -4.32 -29.43
C PRO A 167 9.94 -4.34 -28.94
N ASP A 168 10.63 -3.20 -28.94
CA ASP A 168 12.02 -3.12 -28.46
C ASP A 168 12.11 -3.33 -26.94
N LEU A 169 11.09 -2.90 -26.20
CA LEU A 169 10.96 -3.20 -24.77
C LEU A 169 10.83 -4.70 -24.52
N ILE A 170 10.02 -5.41 -25.33
CA ILE A 170 9.92 -6.88 -25.26
C ILE A 170 11.27 -7.54 -25.57
N GLY A 171 12.02 -7.02 -26.55
CA GLY A 171 13.37 -7.49 -26.84
C GLY A 171 14.31 -7.41 -25.63
N ARG A 172 14.34 -6.27 -24.94
CA ARG A 172 15.15 -6.09 -23.71
C ARG A 172 14.70 -6.98 -22.56
N LEU A 173 13.40 -7.12 -22.35
CA LEU A 173 12.87 -8.03 -21.33
C LEU A 173 13.23 -9.48 -21.61
N ARG A 174 13.18 -9.90 -22.88
CA ARG A 174 13.52 -11.27 -23.28
C ARG A 174 14.99 -11.57 -23.01
N GLN A 175 15.88 -10.61 -23.27
CA GLN A 175 17.30 -10.73 -22.94
C GLN A 175 17.53 -10.86 -21.43
N ALA A 176 16.74 -10.15 -20.61
CA ALA A 176 16.90 -10.14 -19.16
C ALA A 176 16.25 -11.34 -18.45
N PHE A 177 15.07 -11.78 -18.90
CA PHE A 177 14.22 -12.71 -18.15
C PHE A 177 13.69 -13.91 -18.97
N GLY A 178 13.93 -13.94 -20.28
CA GLY A 178 13.33 -14.93 -21.18
C GLY A 178 11.80 -14.77 -21.33
N ASP A 179 11.19 -15.64 -22.12
CA ASP A 179 9.74 -15.57 -22.39
C ASP A 179 8.90 -15.89 -21.14
N ASP A 180 9.29 -16.90 -20.35
CA ASP A 180 8.60 -17.25 -19.10
C ASP A 180 8.64 -16.09 -18.09
N GLY A 181 9.77 -15.38 -18.01
CA GLY A 181 9.89 -14.21 -17.15
C GLY A 181 9.03 -13.02 -17.58
N ILE A 182 8.82 -12.84 -18.89
CA ILE A 182 7.87 -11.84 -19.41
C ILE A 182 6.43 -12.21 -19.03
N VAL A 183 6.04 -13.48 -19.21
CA VAL A 183 4.71 -13.96 -18.83
C VAL A 183 4.47 -13.75 -17.32
N GLU A 184 5.48 -14.05 -16.50
CA GLU A 184 5.38 -13.87 -15.06
C GLU A 184 5.35 -12.38 -14.65
N LEU A 185 6.08 -11.51 -15.35
CA LEU A 185 6.03 -10.07 -15.14
C LEU A 185 4.63 -9.52 -15.48
N ALA A 186 4.04 -9.97 -16.58
CA ALA A 186 2.67 -9.62 -16.97
C ALA A 186 1.66 -10.07 -15.91
N ALA A 187 1.77 -11.31 -15.43
CA ALA A 187 0.89 -11.85 -14.39
C ALA A 187 1.04 -11.11 -13.06
N LEU A 188 2.28 -10.80 -12.65
CA LEU A 188 2.58 -10.01 -11.45
C LEU A 188 1.95 -8.63 -11.50
N ALA A 189 2.12 -7.95 -12.64
CA ALA A 189 1.64 -6.60 -12.81
C ALA A 189 0.11 -6.54 -12.99
N ALA A 190 -0.51 -7.53 -13.63
CA ALA A 190 -1.97 -7.68 -13.68
C ALA A 190 -2.55 -7.93 -12.28
N HIS A 191 -1.95 -8.84 -11.51
CA HIS A 191 -2.33 -9.12 -10.13
C HIS A 191 -2.23 -7.88 -9.24
N GLN A 192 -1.15 -7.11 -9.38
CA GLN A 192 -0.99 -5.87 -8.63
C GLN A 192 -1.99 -4.80 -9.05
N ASN A 193 -2.30 -4.67 -10.34
CA ASN A 193 -3.35 -3.77 -10.82
C ASN A 193 -4.72 -4.11 -10.22
N LEU A 194 -5.06 -5.41 -10.17
CA LEU A 194 -6.27 -5.89 -9.51
C LEU A 194 -6.27 -5.50 -8.02
N SER A 195 -5.19 -5.81 -7.31
CA SER A 195 -5.05 -5.50 -5.87
C SER A 195 -5.15 -4.00 -5.60
N ALA A 196 -4.44 -3.19 -6.39
CA ALA A 196 -4.39 -1.75 -6.22
C ALA A 196 -5.74 -1.09 -6.51
N LYS A 197 -6.39 -1.46 -7.63
CA LYS A 197 -7.71 -0.93 -8.00
C LYS A 197 -8.79 -1.38 -7.01
N PHE A 198 -8.74 -2.63 -6.55
CA PHE A 198 -9.66 -3.13 -5.52
C PHE A 198 -9.55 -2.31 -4.22
N ASN A 199 -8.33 -2.15 -3.70
CA ASN A 199 -8.10 -1.45 -2.44
C ASN A 199 -8.40 0.05 -2.56
N ALA A 200 -8.00 0.69 -3.65
CA ALA A 200 -8.28 2.11 -3.88
C ALA A 200 -9.78 2.37 -4.03
N ALA A 201 -10.50 1.54 -4.78
CA ALA A 201 -11.95 1.67 -4.96
C ALA A 201 -12.74 1.50 -3.66
N LEU A 202 -12.22 0.71 -2.71
CA LEU A 202 -12.82 0.50 -1.40
C LEU A 202 -12.30 1.47 -0.33
N GLY A 203 -11.44 2.42 -0.69
CA GLY A 203 -10.93 3.42 0.26
C GLY A 203 -10.00 2.84 1.33
N VAL A 204 -9.25 1.78 1.02
CA VAL A 204 -8.32 1.16 1.98
C VAL A 204 -7.12 2.09 2.23
N PRO A 205 -6.88 2.53 3.48
CA PRO A 205 -5.77 3.41 3.83
C PRO A 205 -4.44 2.65 3.99
N ALA A 206 -3.33 3.38 4.08
CA ALA A 206 -2.06 2.82 4.54
C ALA A 206 -2.18 2.27 5.98
N GLN A 207 -1.37 1.27 6.32
CA GLN A 207 -1.46 0.55 7.60
C GLN A 207 -0.14 0.55 8.39
N GLY A 208 0.87 1.32 7.95
CA GLY A 208 2.11 1.58 8.67
C GLY A 208 3.19 0.51 8.50
N TYR A 209 3.12 -0.35 7.47
CA TYR A 209 4.11 -1.41 7.25
C TYR A 209 5.53 -0.84 7.06
N CYS A 210 5.68 0.15 6.19
CA CYS A 210 6.96 0.76 5.86
C CYS A 210 7.52 1.61 7.02
N MET A 211 6.66 2.12 7.90
CA MET A 211 7.07 2.94 9.05
C MET A 211 7.43 2.10 10.28
N SER A 212 6.86 0.89 10.40
CA SER A 212 6.93 0.11 11.64
C SER A 212 8.12 -0.86 11.69
N GLY A 213 8.89 -1.02 10.60
CA GLY A 213 10.02 -1.97 10.53
C GLY A 213 9.65 -3.44 10.79
N HIS A 214 8.34 -3.74 10.82
CA HIS A 214 7.80 -5.08 11.01
C HIS A 214 7.39 -5.62 9.64
N GLY A 215 8.40 -5.98 8.85
CA GLY A 215 8.20 -6.83 7.68
C GLY A 215 7.45 -8.09 8.13
N MET A 216 6.34 -8.38 7.47
CA MET A 216 5.61 -9.63 7.70
C MET A 216 6.57 -10.77 7.36
N ALA A 217 7.06 -11.47 8.39
CA ALA A 217 8.05 -12.53 8.24
C ALA A 217 7.62 -13.48 7.11
N ALA A 218 8.45 -13.57 6.07
CA ALA A 218 8.21 -14.49 4.97
C ALA A 218 8.12 -15.91 5.55
N PRO A 219 7.18 -16.76 5.11
CA PRO A 219 7.20 -18.16 5.50
C PRO A 219 8.49 -18.80 4.94
N ASP A 220 9.19 -19.53 5.81
CA ASP A 220 10.41 -20.28 5.50
C ASP A 220 10.26 -21.19 4.26
#